data_AF-A0AAV8Y890-F1
#
_entry.id   AF-A0AAV8Y890-F1
#
_cell.length_a   1.000
_cell.length_b   1.000
_cell.length_c   1.000
_cell.angle_alpha   90.00
_cell.angle_beta   90.00
_cell.angle_gamma   90.00
#
_symmetry.space_group_name_H-M   'P 1'
#
loop_
_entity.id
_entity.type
_entity.pdbx_description
1 polymer ?
#
loop_
_entity_poly.entity_id
_entity_poly.type
_entity_poly.pdbx_seq_one_letter_code
_entity_poly.pdbx_strand_id
1 'polypeptide(L)' 'MQRYTCKIKMYENTEVSGTIKAFDLNFENVIVENLKTPLPDSLKCATLRTNDILTISFK' A
#
# COMPACT_ATOMS: atom_id res chain seq x y z
N MET A 1 -10.71 12.89 7.94
CA MET A 1 -10.65 11.59 7.25
C MET A 1 -9.99 10.58 8.16
N GLN A 2 -10.72 9.54 8.54
CA GLN A 2 -10.22 8.46 9.40
C GLN A 2 -9.19 7.65 8.59
N ARG A 3 -7.97 7.51 9.12
CA ARG A 3 -6.86 6.83 8.45
C ARG A 3 -6.89 5.36 8.83
N TYR A 4 -7.40 4.51 7.95
CA TYR A 4 -7.43 3.06 8.17
C TYR A 4 -6.11 2.44 7.72
N THR A 5 -5.54 1.58 8.57
CA THR A 5 -4.40 0.74 8.19
C THR A 5 -4.90 -0.38 7.29
N CYS A 6 -4.24 -0.57 6.17
CA CYS A 6 -4.52 -1.63 5.21
C CYS A 6 -3.38 -2.66 5.18
N LYS A 7 -3.74 -3.90 4.83
CA LYS A 7 -2.82 -4.93 4.38
C LYS A 7 -2.91 -5.05 2.88
N ILE A 8 -1.77 -5.09 2.21
CA ILE A 8 -1.66 -5.16 0.75
C ILE A 8 -0.89 -6.43 0.44
N LYS A 9 -1.50 -7.32 -0.34
CA LYS A 9 -0.82 -8.49 -0.91
C LYS A 9 -0.38 -8.15 -2.32
N MET A 10 0.87 -8.42 -2.62
CA MET A 10 1.50 -8.21 -3.91
C MET A 10 1.98 -9.56 -4.47
N TYR A 11 2.57 -9.55 -5.65
CA TYR A 11 3.19 -10.73 -6.23
C TYR A 11 4.33 -11.29 -5.35
N GLU A 12 4.78 -12.50 -5.68
CA GLU A 12 5.90 -13.17 -5.01
C GLU A 12 5.69 -13.39 -3.49
N ASN A 13 4.43 -13.56 -3.09
CA ASN A 13 4.03 -13.72 -1.68
C ASN A 13 4.48 -12.54 -0.80
N THR A 14 4.61 -11.35 -1.40
CA THR A 14 4.97 -10.12 -0.69
C THR A 14 3.75 -9.53 0.00
N GLU A 15 3.83 -9.38 1.32
CA GLU A 15 2.83 -8.67 2.11
C GLU A 15 3.43 -7.38 2.67
N VAL A 16 2.72 -6.27 2.45
CA VAL A 16 3.07 -4.96 3.00
C VAL A 16 1.87 -4.38 3.75
N SER A 17 2.11 -3.44 4.65
CA SER A 17 1.05 -2.77 5.38
C SER A 17 1.31 -1.27 5.49
N GLY A 18 0.25 -0.47 5.47
CA GLY A 18 0.39 0.98 5.51
C GLY A 18 -0.97 1.68 5.55
N THR A 19 -0.97 2.98 5.35
CA THR A 19 -2.20 3.78 5.28
C THR A 19 -2.38 4.29 3.86
N ILE A 20 -3.55 4.04 3.25
CA ILE A 20 -3.86 4.63 1.96
C ILE A 20 -4.11 6.13 2.14
N LYS A 21 -3.37 6.92 1.37
CA LYS A 21 -3.52 8.37 1.33
C LYS A 21 -4.43 8.80 0.20
N ALA A 22 -4.22 8.24 -0.98
CA ALA A 22 -4.97 8.58 -2.19
C ALA A 22 -4.81 7.49 -3.26
N PHE A 23 -5.73 7.53 -4.21
CA PHE A 23 -5.59 6.86 -5.50
C PHE A 23 -5.38 7.95 -6.56
N ASP A 24 -4.60 7.65 -7.59
CA ASP A 24 -4.60 8.52 -8.75
C ASP A 24 -5.94 8.44 -9.50
N LEU A 25 -6.21 9.42 -10.36
CA LEU A 25 -7.50 9.55 -11.04
C LEU A 25 -7.78 8.40 -12.00
N ASN A 26 -6.73 7.81 -12.56
CA ASN A 26 -6.80 6.70 -13.51
C ASN A 26 -6.77 5.33 -12.82
N PHE A 27 -6.62 5.29 -11.49
CA PHE A 27 -6.48 4.08 -10.69
C PHE A 27 -5.28 3.20 -11.10
N GLU A 28 -4.24 3.79 -11.67
CA GLU A 28 -2.98 3.12 -12.00
C GLU A 28 -2.06 3.03 -10.79
N ASN A 29 -2.23 3.92 -9.81
CA ASN A 29 -1.36 4.07 -8.67
C ASN A 29 -2.12 4.31 -7.35
N VAL A 30 -1.58 3.72 -6.29
CA VAL A 30 -2.02 3.89 -4.90
C VAL A 30 -0.92 4.59 -4.12
N ILE A 31 -1.23 5.75 -3.55
CA ILE A 31 -0.30 6.49 -2.68
C ILE A 31 -0.52 6.02 -1.25
N VAL A 32 0.54 5.51 -0.62
CA VAL A 32 0.53 4.95 0.72
C VAL A 32 1.53 5.67 1.64
N GLU A 33 1.14 5.87 2.89
CA GLU A 33 2.00 6.40 3.96
C GLU A 33 2.36 5.29 4.95
N ASN A 34 3.52 5.44 5.58
CA ASN A 34 4.04 4.52 6.60
C ASN A 34 4.04 3.06 6.14
N LEU A 35 4.50 2.82 4.91
CA LEU A 35 4.56 1.50 4.30
C LEU A 35 5.62 0.65 5.00
N LYS A 36 5.16 -0.38 5.69
CA LYS A 36 5.98 -1.44 6.27
C LYS A 36 6.16 -2.53 5.24
N THR A 37 7.43 -2.80 4.92
CA THR A 37 7.83 -3.89 4.05
C THR A 37 8.53 -4.98 4.87
N PRO A 38 8.88 -6.13 4.28
CA PRO A 38 9.74 -7.11 4.95
C PRO A 38 11.16 -6.59 5.26
N LEU A 39 11.57 -5.44 4.70
CA LEU A 39 12.84 -4.79 4.99
C LEU A 39 12.78 -4.03 6.33
N PRO A 40 13.93 -3.84 7.01
CA PRO A 40 13.97 -3.25 8.35
C PRO A 40 13.44 -1.80 8.41
N ASP A 41 13.55 -1.05 7.32
CA ASP A 41 13.13 0.34 7.27
C ASP A 41 11.72 0.49 6.70
N SER A 42 10.87 1.22 7.43
CA SER A 42 9.57 1.64 6.93
C SER A 42 9.71 2.85 5.99
N LEU A 43 9.01 2.81 4.86
CA LEU A 43 8.96 3.92 3.91
C LEU A 43 7.88 4.92 4.37
N LYS A 44 8.26 6.18 4.57
CA LYS A 44 7.32 7.23 5.02
C LYS A 44 6.19 7.47 4.02
N CYS A 45 6.51 7.43 2.73
CA CYS A 45 5.57 7.57 1.64
C CYS A 45 6.06 6.72 0.46
N ALA A 46 5.14 6.05 -0.23
CA ALA A 46 5.42 5.28 -1.42
C ALA A 46 4.23 5.34 -2.39
N THR A 47 4.53 5.13 -3.66
CA THR A 47 3.53 4.94 -4.71
C THR A 47 3.61 3.50 -5.17
N LEU A 48 2.53 2.76 -5.03
CA LEU A 48 2.40 1.38 -5.48
C LEU A 48 1.59 1.38 -6.77
N ARG A 49 2.06 0.68 -7.80
CA ARG A 49 1.26 0.48 -9.01
C ARG A 49 0.16 -0.52 -8.72
N THR A 50 -1.06 -0.22 -9.16
CA THR A 50 -2.20 -1.12 -8.97
C THR A 50 -1.95 -2.49 -9.62
N ASN A 51 -1.21 -2.54 -10.73
CA ASN A 51 -0.84 -3.79 -11.39
C ASN A 51 0.09 -4.69 -10.57
N ASP A 52 0.76 -4.17 -9.53
CA ASP A 52 1.60 -4.96 -8.64
C ASP A 52 0.80 -5.47 -7.40
N ILE A 53 -0.47 -5.09 -7.27
CA ILE A 53 -1.34 -5.37 -6.12
C ILE A 53 -2.35 -6.45 -6.48
N LEU A 54 -2.38 -7.53 -5.68
CA LEU A 54 -3.39 -8.57 -5.79
C LEU A 54 -4.64 -8.23 -4.98
N THR A 55 -4.46 -7.80 -3.73
CA THR A 55 -5.59 -7.47 -2.84
C THR A 55 -5.21 -6.38 -1.84
N ILE A 56 -6.18 -5.53 -1.51
CA ILE A 56 -6.10 -4.57 -0.41
C ILE A 56 -7.20 -4.93 0.60
N SER A 57 -6.84 -5.08 1.87
CA SER A 57 -7.77 -5.38 2.96
C SER A 57 -7.68 -4.34 4.06
N PHE A 58 -8.82 -3.80 4.47
CA PHE A 58 -8.94 -2.83 5.55
C PHE A 58 -9.40 -3.53 6.84
N LYS A 59 -8.93 -3.02 7.99
CA LYS A 59 -9.45 -3.37 9.31
C LYS A 59 -10.22 -2.21 9.89
#